data_AF-A0A8B6FQ26-F1
#
_entry.id   AF-A0A8B6FQ26-F1
#
_cell.length_a   1.000
_cell.length_b   1.000
_cell.length_c   1.000
_cell.angle_alpha   90.00
_cell.angle_beta   90.00
_cell.angle_gamma   90.00
#
_symmetry.space_group_name_H-M   'P 1'
#
loop_
_entity.id
_entity.type
_entity.pdbx_description
1 polymer ?
#
loop_
_entity_poly.entity_id
_entity_poly.type
_entity_poly.pdbx_seq_one_letter_code
_entity_poly.pdbx_strand_id
1 'polypeptide(L)'
;MNIQTTLLSIFVCVLLPKGYDGTLTYNYFDEMAQSYCASQSSGWVFALRRDCARGADTCNNICASAKNAILASISNQRTRVSCFDGYHVGKNHNRIRDNPSTAQPDSNTVIFKTYGYGSGGCTWKANHCGPNYCCCKAF
;
A
#
# COMPACT_ATOMS: atom_id res chain seq x y z
N MET A 1 -40.94 24.27 47.70
CA MET A 1 -39.67 24.66 47.06
C MET A 1 -39.19 23.48 46.23
N ASN A 2 -39.42 23.53 44.91
CA ASN A 2 -39.08 22.45 43.98
C ASN A 2 -37.65 22.64 43.47
N ILE A 3 -36.86 21.57 43.54
CA ILE A 3 -35.48 21.50 43.04
C ILE A 3 -35.56 21.17 41.54
N GLN A 4 -35.18 22.14 40.70
CA GLN A 4 -35.02 21.92 39.27
C GLN A 4 -33.58 21.47 39.00
N THR A 5 -33.41 20.22 38.58
CA THR A 5 -32.13 19.60 38.21
C THR A 5 -31.71 20.08 36.82
N THR A 6 -30.62 20.83 36.75
CA THR A 6 -30.02 21.30 35.50
C THR A 6 -29.25 20.15 34.84
N LEU A 7 -29.75 19.65 33.70
CA LEU A 7 -29.06 18.68 32.85
C LEU A 7 -27.96 19.39 32.05
N LEU A 8 -26.70 19.11 32.38
CA LEU A 8 -25.52 19.58 31.66
C LEU A 8 -25.26 18.64 30.46
N SER A 9 -25.71 19.01 29.26
CA SER A 9 -25.40 18.27 28.04
C SER A 9 -23.95 18.51 27.61
N ILE A 10 -23.08 17.54 27.88
CA ILE A 10 -21.70 17.52 27.36
C ILE A 10 -21.76 17.08 25.89
N PHE A 11 -21.59 18.04 24.97
CA PHE A 11 -21.32 17.74 23.56
C PHE A 11 -19.88 17.21 23.45
N VAL A 12 -19.73 15.88 23.52
CA VAL A 12 -18.48 15.24 23.10
C VAL A 12 -18.40 15.38 21.58
N CYS A 13 -17.54 16.28 21.12
CA CYS A 13 -17.19 16.41 19.71
C CYS A 13 -16.35 15.19 19.32
N VAL A 14 -17.03 14.07 19.05
CA VAL A 14 -16.41 12.90 18.44
C VAL A 14 -16.03 13.33 17.02
N LEU A 15 -14.75 13.66 16.83
CA LEU A 15 -14.13 13.70 15.51
C LEU A 15 -14.18 12.27 14.96
N LEU A 16 -15.32 11.90 14.38
CA LEU A 16 -15.43 10.70 13.59
C LEU A 16 -14.41 10.83 12.46
N PRO A 17 -13.43 9.92 12.32
CA PRO A 17 -12.61 9.90 11.13
C PRO A 17 -13.56 9.80 9.93
N LYS A 18 -13.36 10.68 8.94
CA LYS A 18 -14.11 10.70 7.67
C LYS A 18 -14.40 9.27 7.25
N GLY A 19 -15.68 8.92 7.18
CA GLY A 19 -16.14 7.60 6.78
C GLY A 19 -15.47 7.20 5.47
N TYR A 20 -14.73 6.10 5.52
CA TYR A 20 -14.25 5.40 4.34
C TYR A 20 -15.47 4.69 3.73
N ASP A 21 -16.09 5.33 2.74
CA ASP A 21 -17.22 4.79 1.95
C ASP A 21 -16.74 3.81 0.87
N GLY A 22 -15.89 2.87 1.27
CA GLY A 22 -15.36 1.86 0.38
C GLY A 22 -15.65 0.49 0.94
N THR A 23 -16.39 -0.33 0.21
CA THR A 23 -16.29 -1.78 0.40
C THR A 23 -14.81 -2.14 0.36
N LEU A 24 -14.27 -2.69 1.46
CA LEU A 24 -12.89 -3.18 1.50
C LEU A 24 -12.79 -4.33 0.50
N THR A 25 -12.32 -4.02 -0.70
CA THR A 25 -12.17 -4.97 -1.81
C THR A 25 -10.69 -5.15 -2.12
N TYR A 26 -10.34 -6.34 -2.62
CA TYR A 26 -9.01 -6.59 -3.14
C TYR A 26 -8.70 -5.61 -4.27
N ASN A 27 -7.53 -4.98 -4.19
CA ASN A 27 -7.08 -4.02 -5.18
C ASN A 27 -6.01 -4.67 -6.06
N TYR A 28 -6.28 -4.81 -7.36
CA TYR A 28 -5.35 -5.44 -8.30
C TYR A 28 -3.98 -4.74 -8.36
N PHE A 29 -3.87 -3.46 -8.01
CA PHE A 29 -2.56 -2.79 -7.90
C PHE A 29 -1.72 -3.35 -6.75
N ASP A 30 -2.35 -3.72 -5.62
CA ASP A 30 -1.65 -4.36 -4.49
C ASP A 30 -1.19 -5.76 -4.88
N GLU A 31 -2.04 -6.51 -5.59
CA GLU A 31 -1.71 -7.85 -6.08
C GLU A 31 -0.53 -7.84 -7.06
N MET A 32 -0.53 -6.88 -7.99
CA MET A 32 0.60 -6.65 -8.91
C MET A 32 1.88 -6.29 -8.15
N ALA A 33 1.78 -5.40 -7.16
CA ALA A 33 2.94 -4.97 -6.37
C ALA A 33 3.49 -6.12 -5.53
N GLN A 34 2.61 -6.90 -4.88
CA GLN A 34 2.99 -8.07 -4.10
C GLN A 34 3.66 -9.13 -4.98
N SER A 35 3.10 -9.39 -6.17
CA SER A 35 3.66 -10.33 -7.15
C SER A 35 5.05 -9.88 -7.62
N TYR A 36 5.21 -8.59 -7.93
CA TYR A 36 6.52 -8.03 -8.28
C TYR A 36 7.52 -8.22 -7.13
N CYS A 37 7.21 -7.76 -5.91
CA CYS A 37 8.14 -7.87 -4.78
C CYS A 37 8.53 -9.34 -4.48
N ALA A 38 7.59 -10.27 -4.61
CA ALA A 38 7.86 -11.70 -4.45
C ALA A 38 8.78 -12.28 -5.52
N SER A 39 8.74 -11.75 -6.75
CA SER A 39 9.66 -12.15 -7.83
C SER A 39 11.10 -11.69 -7.60
N GLN A 40 11.31 -10.65 -6.79
CA GLN A 40 12.59 -9.99 -6.62
C GLN A 40 13.39 -10.50 -5.40
N SER A 41 12.77 -11.25 -4.50
CA SER A 41 13.46 -11.79 -3.31
C SER A 41 12.82 -13.10 -2.83
N SER A 42 13.66 -13.97 -2.26
CA SER A 42 13.22 -15.13 -1.49
C SER A 42 12.70 -14.75 -0.08
N GLY A 43 11.91 -15.62 0.52
CA GLY A 43 11.42 -15.49 1.90
C GLY A 43 10.09 -14.75 2.03
N TRP A 44 9.78 -14.29 3.25
CA TRP A 44 8.57 -13.52 3.52
C TRP A 44 8.72 -12.09 3.01
N VAL A 45 7.99 -11.77 1.94
CA VAL A 45 8.03 -10.48 1.24
C VAL A 45 6.67 -9.79 1.30
N PHE A 46 6.70 -8.47 1.37
CA PHE A 46 5.51 -7.63 1.54
C PHE A 46 5.61 -6.42 0.63
N ALA A 47 4.52 -6.11 -0.06
CA ALA A 47 4.33 -4.84 -0.75
C ALA A 47 3.51 -3.90 0.13
N LEU A 48 4.10 -2.76 0.51
CA LEU A 48 3.41 -1.72 1.28
C LEU A 48 3.17 -0.51 0.40
N ARG A 49 1.95 0.04 0.43
CA ARG A 49 1.63 1.30 -0.27
C ARG A 49 2.49 2.44 0.29
N ARG A 50 3.00 3.27 -0.61
CA ARG A 50 3.71 4.51 -0.28
C ARG A 50 2.88 5.71 -0.76
N ASP A 51 2.71 6.68 0.12
CA ASP A 51 2.04 7.93 -0.24
C ASP A 51 2.86 8.68 -1.30
N CYS A 52 2.17 9.38 -2.19
CA CYS A 52 2.72 10.23 -3.22
C CYS A 52 2.64 11.73 -2.89
N ALA A 53 2.18 12.08 -1.70
CA ALA A 53 2.20 13.45 -1.20
C ALA A 53 3.63 14.01 -1.12
N ARG A 54 3.75 15.34 -1.18
CA ARG A 54 5.02 16.04 -0.98
C ARG A 54 5.51 15.75 0.44
N GLY A 55 6.75 15.28 0.56
CA GLY A 55 7.32 14.87 1.85
C GLY A 55 6.97 13.44 2.28
N ALA A 56 6.39 12.63 1.40
CA ALA A 56 6.17 11.22 1.69
C ALA A 56 7.46 10.49 2.08
N ASP A 57 7.34 9.64 3.11
CA ASP A 57 8.45 8.88 3.67
C ASP A 57 9.18 8.02 2.64
N THR A 58 10.43 7.68 2.94
CA THR A 58 11.19 6.72 2.12
C THR A 58 10.69 5.30 2.36
N CYS A 59 10.92 4.39 1.42
CA CYS A 59 10.56 2.99 1.61
C CYS A 59 11.31 2.31 2.77
N ASN A 60 12.53 2.76 3.08
CA ASN A 60 13.22 2.36 4.30
C ASN A 60 12.41 2.69 5.56
N ASN A 61 11.92 3.93 5.67
CA ASN A 61 11.12 4.36 6.82
C ASN A 61 9.80 3.59 6.89
N ILE A 62 9.15 3.38 5.75
CA ILE A 62 7.89 2.64 5.67
C ILE A 62 8.06 1.19 6.13
N CYS A 63 9.07 0.46 5.63
CA CYS A 63 9.33 -0.91 6.06
C CYS A 63 9.74 -0.98 7.55
N ALA A 64 10.50 0.01 8.05
CA ALA A 64 10.89 0.08 9.45
C ALA A 64 9.68 0.34 10.37
N SER A 65 8.80 1.27 9.99
CA SER A 65 7.56 1.59 10.72
C SER A 65 6.61 0.39 10.76
N ALA A 66 6.50 -0.34 9.65
CA ALA A 66 5.66 -1.53 9.54
C ALA A 66 6.28 -2.81 10.14
N LYS A 67 7.50 -2.74 10.70
CA LYS A 67 8.25 -3.92 11.17
C LYS A 67 7.41 -4.83 12.07
N ASN A 68 6.80 -4.28 13.12
CA ASN A 68 6.09 -5.10 14.10
C ASN A 68 4.86 -5.79 13.49
N ALA A 69 4.12 -5.11 12.61
CA ALA A 69 2.98 -5.70 11.89
C ALA A 69 3.44 -6.82 10.93
N ILE A 70 4.52 -6.59 10.19
CA ILE A 70 5.11 -7.61 9.31
C ILE A 70 5.50 -8.85 10.12
N LEU A 71 6.26 -8.68 11.20
CA LEU A 71 6.72 -9.80 12.02
C LEU A 71 5.55 -10.55 12.67
N ALA A 72 4.53 -9.84 13.15
CA ALA A 72 3.33 -10.47 13.71
C ALA A 72 2.58 -11.31 12.67
N SER A 73 2.50 -10.85 11.41
CA SER A 73 1.78 -11.59 10.34
C SER A 73 2.41 -12.94 9.99
N ILE A 74 3.70 -13.11 10.30
CA ILE A 74 4.45 -14.37 10.13
C ILE A 74 4.74 -15.05 11.47
N SER A 75 3.91 -14.81 12.49
CA SER A 75 4.04 -15.40 13.83
C SER A 75 5.44 -15.23 14.45
N ASN A 76 6.10 -14.10 14.18
CA ASN A 76 7.44 -13.77 14.65
C ASN A 76 8.53 -14.80 14.26
N GLN A 77 8.36 -15.51 13.14
CA GLN A 77 9.38 -16.45 12.61
C GLN A 77 10.71 -15.77 12.22
N ARG A 78 10.73 -14.44 12.14
CA ARG A 78 11.87 -13.58 11.80
C ARG A 78 11.98 -12.44 12.80
N THR A 79 13.11 -11.73 12.83
CA THR A 79 13.37 -10.66 13.81
C THR A 79 13.67 -9.31 13.17
N ARG A 80 13.97 -9.30 11.86
CA ARG A 80 14.36 -8.11 11.12
C ARG A 80 13.46 -7.94 9.91
N VAL A 81 13.28 -6.67 9.53
CA VAL A 81 12.60 -6.26 8.32
C VAL A 81 13.44 -5.17 7.68
N SER A 82 13.61 -5.24 6.36
CA SER A 82 14.22 -4.15 5.60
C SER A 82 13.52 -3.97 4.26
N CYS A 83 13.65 -2.77 3.70
CA CYS A 83 13.37 -2.54 2.29
C CYS A 83 14.46 -3.21 1.44
N PHE A 84 14.09 -3.71 0.27
CA PHE A 84 15.03 -4.19 -0.74
C PHE A 84 14.74 -3.66 -2.15
N ASP A 85 13.53 -3.16 -2.41
CA ASP A 85 13.15 -2.54 -3.69
C ASP A 85 12.01 -1.52 -3.49
N GLY A 86 11.82 -0.62 -4.45
CA GLY A 86 10.63 0.20 -4.61
C GLY A 86 9.97 -0.06 -5.96
N TYR A 87 8.65 -0.11 -6.00
CA TYR A 87 7.89 -0.39 -7.22
C TYR A 87 6.91 0.75 -7.52
N HIS A 88 6.76 1.08 -8.79
CA HIS A 88 5.73 1.99 -9.26
C HIS A 88 4.72 1.24 -10.12
N VAL A 89 3.45 1.34 -9.74
CA VAL A 89 2.32 0.92 -10.57
C VAL A 89 1.58 2.16 -11.05
N GLY A 90 1.56 2.36 -12.37
CA GLY A 90 0.81 3.44 -12.99
C GLY A 90 -0.69 3.22 -12.84
N LYS A 91 -1.39 4.21 -12.26
CA LYS A 91 -2.85 4.13 -12.05
C LYS A 91 -3.64 4.38 -13.34
N ASN A 92 -3.10 5.18 -14.25
CA ASN A 92 -3.72 5.47 -15.54
C ASN A 92 -3.32 4.36 -16.52
N HIS A 93 -4.29 3.54 -16.89
CA HIS A 93 -4.12 2.40 -17.79
C HIS A 93 -5.38 2.24 -18.65
N ASN A 94 -5.22 1.58 -19.79
CA ASN A 94 -6.35 1.25 -20.66
C ASN A 94 -7.20 0.16 -19.99
N ARG A 95 -8.52 0.33 -20.02
CA ARG A 95 -9.46 -0.73 -19.65
C ARG A 95 -9.58 -1.69 -20.82
N ILE A 96 -9.33 -2.98 -20.56
CA ILE A 96 -9.51 -4.06 -21.53
C ILE A 96 -10.66 -4.97 -21.10
N ARG A 97 -11.10 -5.86 -21.98
CA ARG A 97 -12.18 -6.81 -21.67
C ARG A 97 -11.71 -7.86 -20.68
N ASP A 98 -12.60 -8.23 -19.77
CA ASP A 98 -12.37 -9.32 -18.83
C ASP A 98 -12.35 -10.67 -19.57
N ASN A 99 -11.21 -11.35 -19.48
CA ASN A 99 -10.91 -12.72 -19.90
C ASN A 99 -11.84 -13.31 -20.99
N PRO A 100 -11.71 -12.87 -22.25
CA PRO A 100 -12.57 -13.33 -23.33
C PRO A 100 -12.30 -14.81 -23.65
N SER A 101 -13.37 -15.58 -23.88
CA SER A 101 -13.35 -17.05 -23.90
C SER A 101 -12.78 -17.72 -25.15
N THR A 102 -12.55 -16.97 -26.23
CA THR A 102 -12.26 -17.56 -27.56
C THR A 102 -11.23 -16.78 -28.37
N ALA A 103 -11.36 -15.45 -28.44
CA ALA A 103 -10.38 -14.56 -29.05
C ALA A 103 -9.88 -13.56 -28.01
N GLN A 104 -8.63 -13.08 -28.16
CA GLN A 104 -8.05 -12.01 -27.35
C GLN A 104 -8.08 -10.70 -28.16
N PRO A 105 -9.24 -10.04 -28.30
CA PRO A 105 -9.42 -8.88 -29.16
C PRO A 105 -8.67 -7.63 -28.67
N ASP A 106 -8.18 -7.65 -27.42
CA ASP A 106 -7.33 -6.61 -26.85
C ASP A 106 -5.85 -7.01 -26.86
N SER A 107 -5.48 -8.08 -27.57
CA SER A 107 -4.09 -8.48 -27.79
C SER A 107 -3.25 -7.32 -28.33
N ASN A 108 -1.99 -7.24 -27.91
CA ASN A 108 -1.05 -6.15 -28.21
C ASN A 108 -1.42 -4.77 -27.64
N THR A 109 -2.44 -4.67 -26.78
CA THR A 109 -2.75 -3.43 -26.07
C THR A 109 -1.85 -3.27 -24.86
N VAL A 110 -1.20 -2.11 -24.72
CA VAL A 110 -0.48 -1.76 -23.49
C VAL A 110 -1.48 -1.41 -22.40
N ILE A 111 -1.41 -2.15 -21.28
CA ILE A 111 -2.31 -1.96 -20.14
C ILE A 111 -1.57 -1.16 -19.07
N PHE A 112 -0.69 -1.82 -18.31
CA PHE A 112 0.01 -1.20 -17.19
C PHE A 112 1.39 -0.71 -17.59
N LYS A 113 1.73 0.50 -17.13
CA LYS A 113 3.10 0.96 -17.04
C LYS A 113 3.58 0.74 -15.62
N THR A 114 4.61 -0.08 -15.45
CA THR A 114 5.23 -0.36 -14.15
C THR A 114 6.73 -0.10 -14.20
N TYR A 115 7.33 0.16 -13.04
CA TYR A 115 8.75 0.44 -12.94
C TYR A 115 9.33 -0.04 -11.61
N GLY A 116 10.34 -0.92 -11.69
CA GLY A 116 11.14 -1.35 -10.55
C GLY A 116 12.34 -0.41 -10.35
N TYR A 117 12.51 0.11 -9.14
CA TYR A 117 13.60 1.02 -8.82
C TYR A 117 14.88 0.29 -8.36
N GLY A 118 14.78 -1.02 -8.09
CA GLY A 118 15.80 -1.77 -7.36
C GLY A 118 16.02 -1.20 -5.96
N SER A 119 17.18 -1.53 -5.39
CA SER A 119 17.58 -1.04 -4.06
C SER A 119 17.58 0.49 -3.93
N GLY A 120 17.75 1.23 -5.04
CA GLY A 120 17.65 2.68 -5.08
C GLY A 120 16.26 3.23 -4.72
N GLY A 121 15.21 2.42 -4.90
CA GLY A 121 13.85 2.75 -4.49
C GLY A 121 13.68 2.90 -2.99
N CYS A 122 14.52 2.22 -2.19
CA CYS A 122 14.43 2.22 -0.74
C CYS A 122 14.72 3.59 -0.12
N THR A 123 15.63 4.34 -0.72
CA THR A 123 16.05 5.68 -0.28
C THR A 123 15.43 6.80 -1.11
N TRP A 124 14.61 6.48 -2.11
CA TRP A 124 14.05 7.46 -3.03
C TRP A 124 13.21 8.50 -2.27
N LYS A 125 13.60 9.77 -2.42
CA LYS A 125 12.87 10.93 -1.91
C LYS A 125 12.25 11.65 -3.09
N ALA A 126 10.92 11.65 -3.13
CA ALA A 126 10.15 12.06 -4.30
C ALA A 126 10.23 13.56 -4.60
N ASN A 127 10.53 13.89 -5.85
CA ASN A 127 10.13 15.11 -6.58
C ASN A 127 8.90 14.87 -7.49
N HIS A 128 8.45 13.61 -7.62
CA HIS A 128 7.20 13.16 -8.26
C HIS A 128 6.75 11.81 -7.65
N CYS A 129 5.53 11.35 -7.95
CA CYS A 129 4.97 10.11 -7.40
C CYS A 129 5.66 8.86 -7.95
N GLY A 130 6.63 8.32 -7.23
CA GLY A 130 7.30 7.04 -7.50
C GLY A 130 8.51 6.85 -6.58
N PRO A 131 8.81 5.64 -6.08
CA PRO A 131 7.94 4.46 -6.06
C PRO A 131 6.65 4.72 -5.27
N ASN A 132 5.55 4.06 -5.64
CA ASN A 132 4.27 4.12 -4.90
C ASN A 132 3.94 2.82 -4.14
N TYR A 133 4.84 1.84 -4.21
CA TYR A 133 4.91 0.67 -3.35
C TYR A 133 6.34 0.42 -2.88
N CYS A 134 6.48 -0.10 -1.66
CA CYS A 134 7.75 -0.48 -1.05
C CYS A 134 7.80 -2.00 -0.91
N CYS A 135 8.88 -2.61 -1.40
CA CYS A 135 9.13 -4.04 -1.21
C CYS A 135 9.94 -4.27 0.07
N CYS A 136 9.29 -4.85 1.07
CA CYS A 136 9.89 -5.18 2.37
C CYS A 136 10.11 -6.69 2.48
N LYS A 137 11.20 -7.11 3.12
CA LYS A 137 11.53 -8.50 3.40
C LYS A 137 11.73 -8.72 4.89
N ALA A 138 11.18 -9.81 5.43
CA ALA A 138 11.50 -10.28 6.76
C ALA A 138 12.58 -11.38 6.73
N PHE A 139 13.58 -11.29 7.61
CA PHE A 139 14.70 -12.23 7.71
C PHE A 139 15.28 -12.31 9.12
#